data_AF-A0A0F0KVP5-F1
#
_entry.id   AF-A0A0F0KVP5-F1
#
_cell.length_a   1.000
_cell.length_b   1.000
_cell.length_c   1.000
_cell.angle_alpha   90.00
_cell.angle_beta   90.00
_cell.angle_gamma   90.00
#
_symmetry.space_group_name_H-M   'P 1'
#
loop_
_entity.id
_entity.type
_entity.pdbx_description
1 polymer ?
#
loop_
_entity_poly.entity_id
_entity_poly.type
_entity_poly.pdbx_seq_one_letter_code
_entity_poly.pdbx_strand_id
1 'polypeptide(L)'
;MARRPAPPSPSPGPSAPKAAAKRTGKAAARPRATSPSAPRTSRGSRGGTPRVDVREWASGIRLSAFSVIMLSLVVLGAWVLVPTLGTFIDQRQKIAALEASVQVSEDQIASLEAERDRWNDPAYITTQARERLYYVKPGEVVYLIDNDLDPAALPREQEPVSDTLVEKPTDWMPQLLRTLVSAGLSDTAAVTR
;
A
#
# COMPACT_ATOMS: atom_id res chain seq x y z
N MET A 1 -42.02 -21.24 -7.48
CA MET A 1 -41.39 -22.02 -6.40
C MET A 1 -40.02 -22.48 -6.87
N ALA A 2 -39.00 -21.64 -6.70
CA ALA A 2 -37.63 -21.89 -7.18
C ALA A 2 -36.75 -22.32 -5.99
N ARG A 3 -35.96 -23.36 -6.22
CA ARG A 3 -35.19 -24.10 -5.21
C ARG A 3 -33.94 -23.31 -4.76
N ARG A 4 -33.73 -23.29 -3.45
CA ARG A 4 -32.60 -22.69 -2.73
C ARG A 4 -31.36 -23.61 -2.82
N PRO A 5 -30.19 -23.16 -3.29
CA PRO A 5 -28.95 -23.92 -3.13
C PRO A 5 -28.36 -23.74 -1.72
N ALA A 6 -27.79 -24.81 -1.18
CA ALA A 6 -27.22 -24.92 0.16
C ALA A 6 -25.79 -24.34 0.25
N PRO A 7 -25.31 -23.93 1.44
CA PRO A 7 -23.93 -23.44 1.63
C PRO A 7 -22.92 -24.59 1.80
N PRO A 8 -21.65 -24.43 1.35
CA PRO A 8 -20.58 -25.40 1.61
C PRO A 8 -19.96 -25.23 3.01
N SER A 9 -19.68 -26.36 3.66
CA SER A 9 -19.00 -26.47 4.96
C SER A 9 -17.50 -26.09 4.91
N PRO A 10 -16.93 -25.56 6.00
CA PRO A 10 -15.50 -25.22 6.07
C PRO A 10 -14.60 -26.43 6.39
N SER A 11 -13.45 -26.50 5.71
CA SER A 11 -12.33 -27.42 6.02
C SER A 11 -11.34 -26.76 6.99
N PRO A 12 -10.90 -27.42 8.08
CA PRO A 12 -9.82 -26.91 8.92
C PRO A 12 -8.44 -27.37 8.42
N GLY A 13 -7.47 -26.44 8.46
CA GLY A 13 -6.14 -26.57 7.87
C GLY A 13 -5.11 -27.42 8.63
N PRO A 14 -3.89 -27.57 8.08
CA PRO A 14 -2.83 -28.38 8.65
C PRO A 14 -2.05 -27.64 9.76
N SER A 15 -1.85 -28.34 10.88
CA SER A 15 -1.06 -27.89 12.03
C SER A 15 0.45 -28.16 11.87
N ALA A 16 1.23 -27.28 12.49
CA ALA A 16 2.69 -27.10 12.46
C ALA A 16 3.60 -28.33 12.75
N PRO A 17 4.90 -28.26 12.39
CA PRO A 17 5.89 -29.26 12.78
C PRO A 17 6.41 -29.06 14.22
N LYS A 18 6.61 -30.18 14.90
CA LYS A 18 7.04 -30.30 16.30
C LYS A 18 8.56 -30.23 16.42
N ALA A 19 9.05 -29.28 17.21
CA ALA A 19 10.42 -29.23 17.71
C ALA A 19 10.59 -30.14 18.94
N ALA A 20 11.71 -30.86 19.02
CA ALA A 20 12.32 -31.45 20.23
C ALA A 20 13.74 -31.90 19.85
N ALA A 21 14.81 -31.26 20.37
CA ALA A 21 15.47 -31.56 21.66
C ALA A 21 16.22 -32.92 21.60
N LYS A 22 17.48 -33.13 22.00
CA LYS A 22 18.51 -32.38 22.76
C LYS A 22 19.74 -33.32 22.89
N ARG A 23 20.90 -32.79 23.34
CA ARG A 23 22.02 -33.45 24.06
C ARG A 23 23.09 -34.15 23.19
N THR A 24 24.41 -34.17 23.48
CA THR A 24 25.28 -33.69 24.57
C THR A 24 26.75 -34.01 24.19
N GLY A 25 27.71 -33.22 24.70
CA GLY A 25 29.03 -33.70 25.18
C GLY A 25 30.16 -33.70 24.12
N LYS A 26 31.14 -32.79 24.20
CA LYS A 26 32.35 -32.79 25.06
C LYS A 26 33.51 -33.57 24.42
N ALA A 27 34.55 -32.86 23.98
CA ALA A 27 35.93 -33.00 24.47
C ALA A 27 36.90 -32.13 23.64
N ALA A 28 37.79 -31.46 24.34
CA ALA A 28 38.90 -30.68 23.82
C ALA A 28 40.15 -31.57 23.64
N ALA A 29 40.98 -31.30 22.61
CA ALA A 29 42.43 -31.46 22.66
C ALA A 29 43.09 -30.69 21.50
N ARG A 30 44.22 -30.05 21.80
CA ARG A 30 44.98 -29.06 21.01
C ARG A 30 46.14 -29.76 20.23
N PRO A 31 47.11 -29.05 19.62
CA PRO A 31 47.39 -29.07 18.18
C PRO A 31 48.68 -29.86 17.82
N ARG A 32 48.92 -30.10 16.52
CA ARG A 32 50.28 -30.42 16.04
C ARG A 32 50.59 -29.68 14.75
N ALA A 33 51.56 -28.78 14.86
CA ALA A 33 52.23 -28.13 13.75
C ALA A 33 53.36 -29.02 13.23
N THR A 34 53.49 -29.13 11.91
CA THR A 34 54.74 -29.41 11.21
C THR A 34 54.58 -28.95 9.76
N SER A 35 55.17 -27.79 9.44
CA SER A 35 55.70 -27.48 8.10
C SER A 35 57.15 -28.02 8.04
N PRO A 36 57.78 -28.31 6.87
CA PRO A 36 58.06 -27.30 5.85
C PRO A 36 58.05 -27.79 4.38
N SER A 37 57.95 -26.86 3.43
CA SER A 37 58.94 -26.61 2.36
C SER A 37 58.28 -25.96 1.14
N ALA A 38 58.71 -24.74 0.82
CA ALA A 38 58.57 -24.12 -0.50
C ALA A 38 59.69 -24.65 -1.44
N PRO A 39 59.68 -24.43 -2.77
CA PRO A 39 59.90 -23.07 -3.31
C PRO A 39 59.26 -22.72 -4.68
N ARG A 40 59.37 -21.41 -5.00
CA ARG A 40 59.50 -20.76 -6.32
C ARG A 40 58.25 -20.45 -7.18
N THR A 41 57.90 -19.16 -7.12
CA THR A 41 57.76 -18.20 -8.24
C THR A 41 57.45 -18.75 -9.65
N SER A 42 56.27 -18.40 -10.15
CA SER A 42 56.14 -17.91 -11.52
C SER A 42 55.23 -16.68 -11.55
N ARG A 43 55.79 -15.59 -12.04
CA ARG A 43 55.14 -14.31 -12.28
C ARG A 43 54.70 -14.31 -13.74
N GLY A 44 53.41 -14.08 -13.96
CA GLY A 44 52.88 -13.66 -15.26
C GLY A 44 51.66 -14.46 -15.72
N SER A 45 50.46 -13.90 -15.51
CA SER A 45 49.60 -13.59 -16.64
C SER A 45 48.58 -12.53 -16.23
N ARG A 46 48.34 -11.61 -17.15
CA ARG A 46 47.49 -10.44 -17.01
C ARG A 46 46.02 -10.86 -16.89
N GLY A 47 45.24 -10.04 -16.19
CA GLY A 47 43.80 -10.19 -16.08
C GLY A 47 43.15 -10.24 -17.46
N GLY A 48 42.71 -11.43 -17.84
CA GLY A 48 41.63 -11.63 -18.79
C GLY A 48 40.40 -11.99 -17.96
N THR A 49 39.33 -11.20 -18.06
CA THR A 49 38.00 -11.70 -17.71
C THR A 49 37.80 -13.02 -18.46
N PRO A 50 37.37 -14.12 -17.81
CA PRO A 50 37.09 -15.35 -18.52
C PRO A 50 35.85 -15.08 -19.39
N ARG A 51 36.07 -14.67 -20.63
CA ARG A 51 35.04 -14.74 -21.65
C ARG A 51 34.86 -16.22 -21.91
N VAL A 52 33.73 -16.74 -21.48
CA VAL A 52 33.34 -18.12 -21.78
C VAL A 52 33.13 -18.16 -23.28
N ASP A 53 34.16 -18.61 -24.01
CA ASP A 53 34.11 -18.78 -25.45
C ASP A 53 33.18 -19.95 -25.78
N VAL A 54 31.90 -19.61 -25.98
CA VAL A 54 30.83 -20.55 -26.35
C VAL A 54 31.19 -21.34 -27.61
N ARG A 55 31.99 -20.73 -28.49
CA ARG A 55 32.47 -21.34 -29.73
C ARG A 55 33.53 -22.43 -29.49
N GLU A 56 34.37 -22.28 -28.48
CA GLU A 56 35.37 -23.27 -28.11
C GLU A 56 34.73 -24.48 -27.39
N TRP A 57 33.77 -24.22 -26.49
CA TRP A 57 32.91 -25.25 -25.89
C TRP A 57 32.10 -26.03 -26.94
N ALA A 58 31.52 -25.32 -27.93
CA ALA A 58 30.77 -25.95 -29.01
C ALA A 58 31.65 -26.77 -29.97
N SER A 59 32.91 -26.38 -30.16
CA SER A 59 33.86 -27.08 -31.05
C SER A 59 34.45 -28.38 -30.47
N GLY A 60 34.40 -28.55 -29.14
CA GLY A 60 34.76 -29.79 -28.45
C GLY A 60 33.66 -30.86 -28.47
N ILE A 61 32.46 -30.51 -28.94
CA ILE A 61 31.35 -31.44 -29.13
C ILE A 61 31.64 -32.23 -30.40
N ARG A 62 32.46 -33.28 -30.27
CA ARG A 62 32.39 -34.39 -31.21
C ARG A 62 30.93 -34.79 -31.24
N LEU A 63 30.27 -34.68 -32.40
CA LEU A 63 28.87 -35.03 -32.65
C LEU A 63 28.65 -36.53 -32.39
N SER A 64 28.73 -36.90 -31.11
CA SER A 64 28.38 -38.20 -30.59
C SER A 64 26.87 -38.21 -30.44
N ALA A 65 26.24 -39.32 -30.80
CA ALA A 65 24.81 -39.54 -30.57
C ALA A 65 24.40 -39.21 -29.13
N PHE A 66 25.31 -39.41 -28.16
CA PHE A 66 25.11 -39.02 -26.77
C PHE A 66 24.86 -37.52 -26.58
N SER A 67 25.63 -36.64 -27.23
CA SER A 67 25.44 -35.19 -27.12
C SER A 67 24.12 -34.74 -27.74
N VAL A 68 23.69 -35.40 -28.82
CA VAL A 68 22.38 -35.13 -29.45
C VAL A 68 21.24 -35.54 -28.52
N ILE A 69 21.35 -36.71 -27.87
CA ILE A 69 20.37 -37.18 -26.88
C ILE A 69 20.31 -36.23 -25.68
N MET A 70 21.46 -35.79 -25.15
CA MET A 70 21.53 -34.89 -24.00
C MET A 70 20.91 -33.52 -24.32
N LEU A 71 21.21 -32.95 -25.49
CA LEU A 71 20.60 -31.71 -25.98
C LEU A 71 19.08 -31.89 -26.16
N SER A 72 18.64 -33.00 -26.75
CA SER A 72 17.22 -33.32 -26.92
C SER A 72 16.48 -33.37 -25.58
N LEU A 73 17.04 -34.04 -24.57
CA LEU A 73 16.47 -34.08 -23.21
C LEU A 73 16.35 -32.70 -22.58
N VAL A 74 17.36 -31.83 -22.72
CA VAL A 74 17.31 -30.46 -22.20
C VAL A 74 16.22 -29.66 -22.89
N VAL A 75 16.12 -29.75 -24.22
CA VAL A 75 15.07 -29.07 -25.00
C VAL A 75 13.68 -29.59 -24.63
N LEU A 76 13.50 -30.90 -24.50
CA LEU A 76 12.24 -31.51 -24.08
C LEU A 76 11.84 -31.06 -22.66
N GLY A 77 12.81 -31.06 -21.74
CA GLY A 77 12.61 -30.61 -20.37
C GLY A 77 12.23 -29.12 -20.30
N ALA A 78 12.91 -28.28 -21.07
CA ALA A 78 12.59 -26.86 -21.18
C ALA A 78 11.20 -26.64 -21.81
N TRP A 79 10.85 -27.39 -22.85
CA TRP A 79 9.53 -27.32 -23.48
C TRP A 79 8.42 -27.61 -22.47
N VAL A 80 8.57 -28.66 -21.65
CA VAL A 80 7.56 -29.02 -20.64
C VAL A 80 7.47 -27.99 -19.50
N LEU A 81 8.60 -27.37 -19.13
CA LEU A 81 8.68 -26.48 -17.97
C LEU A 81 8.28 -25.02 -18.28
N VAL A 82 8.49 -24.54 -19.51
CA VAL A 82 8.14 -23.16 -19.89
C VAL A 82 6.63 -22.85 -19.72
N PRO A 83 5.69 -23.71 -20.16
CA PRO A 83 4.26 -23.47 -19.98
C PRO A 83 3.81 -23.43 -18.51
N THR A 84 4.47 -24.16 -17.62
CA THR A 84 4.08 -24.25 -16.21
C THR A 84 4.45 -22.99 -15.43
N LEU A 85 5.57 -22.35 -15.79
CA LEU A 85 5.98 -21.07 -15.21
C LEU A 85 5.02 -19.93 -15.61
N GLY A 86 4.61 -19.87 -16.88
CA GLY A 86 3.67 -18.86 -17.35
C GLY A 86 2.28 -18.98 -16.73
N THR A 87 1.77 -20.21 -16.62
CA THR A 87 0.43 -20.46 -16.04
C THR A 87 0.37 -20.16 -14.54
N PHE A 88 1.45 -20.39 -13.79
CA PHE A 88 1.49 -20.06 -12.36
C PHE A 88 1.39 -18.55 -12.09
N ILE A 89 2.06 -17.71 -12.89
CA ILE A 89 1.97 -16.25 -12.77
C ILE A 89 0.57 -15.75 -13.12
N ASP A 90 -0.01 -16.27 -14.21
CA ASP A 90 -1.36 -15.92 -14.66
C ASP A 90 -2.43 -16.34 -13.63
N GLN A 91 -2.27 -17.51 -13.00
CA GLN A 91 -3.14 -17.95 -11.90
C GLN A 91 -3.07 -17.00 -10.70
N ARG A 92 -1.88 -16.52 -10.32
CA ARG A 92 -1.72 -15.55 -9.22
C ARG A 92 -2.39 -14.21 -9.53
N GLN A 93 -2.26 -13.73 -10.76
CA GLN A 93 -2.93 -12.50 -11.21
C GLN A 93 -4.45 -12.66 -11.22
N LYS A 94 -4.96 -13.80 -11.69
CA LYS A 94 -6.39 -14.12 -11.66
C LYS A 94 -6.93 -14.14 -10.22
N ILE A 95 -6.24 -14.80 -9.30
CA ILE A 95 -6.66 -14.83 -7.89
C ILE A 95 -6.70 -13.41 -7.31
N ALA A 96 -5.65 -12.62 -7.51
CA ALA A 96 -5.61 -11.24 -7.01
C ALA A 96 -6.72 -10.37 -7.62
N ALA A 97 -7.02 -10.52 -8.92
CA ALA A 97 -8.10 -9.81 -9.58
C ALA A 97 -9.48 -10.23 -9.07
N LEU A 98 -9.69 -11.54 -8.84
CA LEU A 98 -10.94 -12.06 -8.29
C LEU A 98 -11.15 -11.57 -6.84
N GLU A 99 -10.12 -11.64 -6.01
CA GLU A 99 -10.16 -11.13 -4.63
C GLU A 99 -10.50 -9.63 -4.60
N ALA A 100 -9.85 -8.83 -5.46
CA ALA A 100 -10.18 -7.41 -5.58
C ALA A 100 -11.64 -7.18 -6.03
N SER A 101 -12.15 -7.99 -6.96
CA SER A 101 -13.54 -7.87 -7.41
C SER A 101 -14.56 -8.23 -6.33
N VAL A 102 -14.24 -9.22 -5.49
CA VAL A 102 -15.07 -9.59 -4.33
C VAL A 102 -15.09 -8.46 -3.33
N GLN A 103 -13.93 -7.90 -2.99
CA GLN A 103 -13.83 -6.79 -2.03
C GLN A 103 -14.62 -5.57 -2.51
N VAL A 104 -14.50 -5.18 -3.78
CA VAL A 104 -15.29 -4.08 -4.36
C VAL A 104 -16.80 -4.35 -4.30
N SER A 105 -17.22 -5.60 -4.53
CA SER A 105 -18.63 -5.98 -4.44
C SER A 105 -19.16 -5.94 -3.01
N GLU A 106 -18.36 -6.40 -2.04
CA GLU A 106 -18.68 -6.34 -0.61
C GLU A 106 -18.80 -4.89 -0.14
N ASP A 107 -17.88 -4.01 -0.52
CA ASP A 107 -17.93 -2.58 -0.20
C ASP A 107 -19.18 -1.91 -0.79
N GLN A 108 -19.55 -2.27 -2.03
CA GLN A 108 -20.78 -1.78 -2.66
C GLN A 108 -22.02 -2.24 -1.90
N ILE A 109 -22.08 -3.53 -1.54
CA ILE A 109 -23.21 -4.07 -0.74
C ILE A 109 -23.30 -3.33 0.60
N ALA A 110 -22.19 -3.16 1.31
CA ALA A 110 -22.16 -2.44 2.59
C ALA A 110 -22.64 -0.98 2.43
N SER A 111 -22.23 -0.30 1.36
CA SER A 111 -22.68 1.07 1.08
C SER A 111 -24.18 1.15 0.79
N LEU A 112 -24.72 0.20 0.02
CA LEU A 112 -26.13 0.11 -0.32
C LEU A 112 -26.98 -0.27 0.89
N GLU A 113 -26.49 -1.14 1.76
CA GLU A 113 -27.15 -1.49 3.01
C GLU A 113 -27.21 -0.28 3.96
N ALA A 114 -26.09 0.44 4.12
CA ALA A 114 -26.06 1.67 4.91
C ALA A 114 -26.95 2.78 4.34
N GLU A 115 -27.06 2.86 3.01
CA GLU A 115 -28.00 3.77 2.37
C GLU A 115 -29.45 3.32 2.62
N ARG A 116 -29.77 2.04 2.42
CA ARG A 116 -31.10 1.47 2.70
C ARG A 116 -31.53 1.72 4.14
N ASP A 117 -30.63 1.54 5.11
CA ASP A 117 -30.92 1.78 6.52
C ASP A 117 -31.20 3.26 6.80
N ARG A 118 -30.49 4.18 6.14
CA ARG A 118 -30.81 5.62 6.19
C ARG A 118 -32.18 5.92 5.59
N TRP A 119 -32.52 5.33 4.45
CA TRP A 119 -33.85 5.51 3.83
C TRP A 119 -34.98 4.89 4.64
N ASN A 120 -34.72 3.92 5.52
CA ASN A 120 -35.73 3.36 6.42
C ASN A 120 -36.09 4.30 7.58
N ASP A 121 -35.29 5.32 7.87
CA ASP A 121 -35.58 6.30 8.91
C ASP A 121 -36.59 7.36 8.41
N PRO A 122 -37.78 7.47 9.03
CA PRO A 122 -38.76 8.50 8.66
C PRO A 122 -38.23 9.94 8.78
N ALA A 123 -37.31 10.20 9.71
CA ALA A 123 -36.71 11.53 9.86
C ALA A 123 -35.85 11.90 8.64
N TYR A 124 -35.08 10.94 8.12
CA TYR A 124 -34.28 11.12 6.92
C TYR A 124 -35.14 11.37 5.69
N ILE A 125 -36.20 10.57 5.48
CA ILE A 125 -37.14 10.77 4.35
C ILE A 125 -37.78 12.16 4.40
N THR A 126 -38.27 12.57 5.58
CA THR A 126 -38.96 13.87 5.72
C THR A 126 -38.03 15.06 5.47
N THR A 127 -36.77 14.94 5.89
CA THR A 127 -35.74 15.96 5.63
C THR A 127 -35.41 16.04 4.14
N GLN A 128 -35.13 14.89 3.49
CA GLN A 128 -34.84 14.86 2.05
C GLN A 128 -36.02 15.33 1.19
N ALA A 129 -37.24 14.97 1.57
CA ALA A 129 -38.46 15.43 0.90
C ALA A 129 -38.66 16.95 1.04
N ARG A 130 -38.33 17.53 2.18
CA ARG A 130 -38.40 18.98 2.39
C ARG A 130 -37.33 19.73 1.62
N GLU A 131 -36.09 19.26 1.65
CA GLU A 131 -34.95 19.89 0.97
C GLU A 131 -35.07 19.84 -0.55
N ARG A 132 -35.49 18.71 -1.11
CA ARG A 132 -35.52 18.50 -2.57
C ARG A 132 -36.87 18.78 -3.23
N LEU A 133 -37.96 18.46 -2.53
CA LEU A 133 -39.31 18.49 -3.10
C LEU A 133 -40.21 19.52 -2.41
N TYR A 134 -39.70 20.26 -1.43
CA TYR A 134 -40.45 21.24 -0.64
C TYR A 134 -41.73 20.66 -0.01
N TYR A 135 -41.74 19.36 0.29
CA TYR A 135 -42.88 18.73 0.95
C TYR A 135 -42.94 19.10 2.43
N VAL A 136 -44.17 19.24 2.92
CA VAL A 136 -44.48 19.58 4.31
C VAL A 136 -45.55 18.67 4.90
N LYS A 137 -45.55 18.56 6.22
CA LYS A 137 -46.63 17.88 6.93
C LYS A 137 -47.89 18.76 6.89
N PRO A 138 -49.09 18.17 6.83
CA PRO A 138 -50.32 18.95 6.93
C PRO A 138 -50.32 19.77 8.22
N GLY A 139 -50.49 21.10 8.10
CA GLY A 139 -50.49 22.05 9.22
C GLY A 139 -49.19 22.85 9.40
N GLU A 140 -48.11 22.56 8.67
CA GLU A 140 -46.91 23.41 8.64
C GLU A 140 -47.05 24.55 7.61
N VAL A 141 -46.55 25.75 7.95
CA VAL A 141 -46.52 26.92 7.07
C VAL A 141 -45.09 27.15 6.58
N VAL A 142 -44.86 27.08 5.27
CA VAL A 142 -43.54 27.35 4.66
C VAL A 142 -43.42 28.83 4.34
N TYR A 143 -42.34 29.45 4.80
CA TYR A 143 -41.95 30.81 4.39
C TYR A 143 -40.86 30.69 3.33
N LEU A 144 -41.16 31.11 2.10
CA LEU A 144 -40.11 31.38 1.11
C LEU A 144 -39.67 32.82 1.32
N ILE A 145 -38.39 33.01 1.67
CA ILE A 145 -37.79 34.33 1.69
C ILE A 145 -37.35 34.64 0.27
N ASP A 146 -38.17 35.39 -0.45
CA ASP A 146 -37.74 36.04 -1.68
C ASP A 146 -36.93 37.28 -1.28
N ASN A 147 -35.63 37.26 -1.54
CA ASN A 147 -34.75 38.40 -1.23
C ASN A 147 -34.90 39.45 -2.32
N ASP A 148 -36.09 40.06 -2.43
CA ASP A 148 -36.33 41.23 -3.26
C ASP A 148 -35.84 42.51 -2.55
N LEU A 149 -34.63 42.43 -1.98
CA LEU A 149 -33.95 43.60 -1.46
C LEU A 149 -33.21 44.26 -2.62
N ASP A 150 -33.33 45.59 -2.70
CA ASP A 150 -32.49 46.41 -3.57
C ASP A 150 -31.03 45.97 -3.38
N PRO A 151 -30.28 45.63 -4.45
CA PRO A 151 -28.88 45.24 -4.36
C PRO A 151 -28.01 46.29 -3.63
N ALA A 152 -28.46 47.55 -3.56
CA ALA A 152 -27.82 48.60 -2.76
C ALA A 152 -28.00 48.44 -1.23
N ALA A 153 -29.02 47.71 -0.78
CA ALA A 153 -29.35 47.43 0.63
C ALA A 153 -28.80 46.09 1.13
N LEU A 154 -28.33 45.22 0.23
CA LEU A 154 -27.63 43.99 0.60
C LEU A 154 -26.28 44.35 1.27
N PRO A 155 -25.93 43.75 2.42
CA PRO A 155 -24.57 43.83 2.94
C PRO A 155 -23.63 43.37 1.82
N ARG A 156 -22.63 44.19 1.45
CA ARG A 156 -21.66 43.81 0.42
C ARG A 156 -21.12 42.42 0.77
N GLU A 157 -21.41 41.44 -0.09
CA GLU A 157 -20.80 40.12 -0.01
C GLU A 157 -19.29 40.32 0.05
N GLN A 158 -18.65 39.59 0.97
CA GLN A 158 -17.21 39.65 1.17
C GLN A 158 -16.55 39.50 -0.19
N GLU A 159 -15.82 40.55 -0.60
CA GLU A 159 -15.14 40.63 -1.88
C GLU A 159 -14.40 39.31 -2.14
N PRO A 160 -14.51 38.71 -3.33
CA PRO A 160 -13.94 37.40 -3.60
C PRO A 160 -12.48 37.39 -3.16
N VAL A 161 -12.17 36.47 -2.24
CA VAL A 161 -10.83 36.31 -1.67
C VAL A 161 -9.86 36.20 -2.84
N SER A 162 -9.03 37.21 -3.02
CA SER A 162 -8.12 37.27 -4.16
C SER A 162 -7.15 36.09 -4.10
N ASP A 163 -6.94 35.38 -5.22
CA ASP A 163 -5.96 34.28 -5.34
C ASP A 163 -4.51 34.72 -5.08
N THR A 164 -4.30 36.03 -4.94
CA THR A 164 -3.06 36.61 -4.44
C THR A 164 -3.02 36.49 -2.92
N LEU A 165 -2.42 35.40 -2.45
CA LEU A 165 -1.95 35.28 -1.07
C LEU A 165 -0.92 36.39 -0.79
N VAL A 166 -1.37 37.48 -0.18
CA VAL A 166 -0.48 38.45 0.45
C VAL A 166 0.00 37.79 1.74
N GLU A 167 1.12 37.08 1.66
CA GLU A 167 1.81 36.55 2.83
C GLU A 167 2.30 37.75 3.65
N LYS A 168 1.50 38.15 4.63
CA LYS A 168 1.92 39.12 5.63
C LYS A 168 2.98 38.42 6.48
N PRO A 169 4.27 38.83 6.45
CA PRO A 169 5.29 38.21 7.27
C PRO A 169 4.93 38.50 8.73
N THR A 170 4.20 37.56 9.32
CA THR A 170 3.87 37.60 10.73
C THR A 170 5.07 36.97 11.40
N ASP A 171 6.11 37.78 11.58
CA ASP A 171 7.29 37.40 12.34
C ASP A 171 6.90 37.32 13.82
N TRP A 172 6.28 36.20 14.17
CA TRP A 172 5.78 35.89 15.51
C TRP A 172 6.88 35.96 16.57
N MET A 173 8.12 35.68 16.18
CA MET A 173 9.28 35.65 17.07
C MET A 173 9.61 37.06 17.61
N PRO A 174 9.91 38.08 16.78
CA PRO A 174 10.12 39.44 17.27
C PRO A 174 8.85 40.07 17.86
N GLN A 175 7.67 39.59 17.51
CA GLN A 175 6.42 40.06 18.10
C GLN A 175 6.26 39.54 19.54
N LEU A 176 6.49 38.25 19.78
CA LEU A 176 6.51 37.63 21.11
C LEU A 176 7.61 38.21 21.99
N LEU A 177 8.80 38.41 21.43
CA LEU A 177 9.91 39.05 22.16
C LEU A 177 9.56 40.48 22.56
N ARG A 178 8.87 41.25 21.68
CA ARG A 178 8.38 42.58 22.04
C ARG A 178 7.36 42.53 23.17
N THR A 179 6.42 41.58 23.14
CA THR A 179 5.41 41.45 24.20
C THR A 179 6.05 41.09 25.53
N LEU A 180 7.05 40.21 25.53
CA LEU A 180 7.76 39.82 26.75
C LEU A 180 8.57 40.98 27.32
N VAL A 181 9.29 41.71 26.46
CA VAL A 181 10.06 42.89 26.87
C VAL A 181 9.14 44.02 27.33
N SER A 182 8.02 44.27 26.66
CA SER A 182 7.07 45.29 27.07
C SER A 182 6.38 44.93 28.38
N ALA A 183 6.07 43.64 28.61
CA ALA A 183 5.49 43.19 29.87
C ALA A 183 6.50 43.21 31.02
N GLY A 184 7.79 43.02 30.74
CA GLY A 184 8.85 43.14 31.75
C GLY A 184 9.22 44.59 32.08
N LEU A 185 9.04 45.51 31.11
CA LEU A 185 9.30 46.95 31.27
C LEU A 185 8.05 47.77 31.58
N SER A 186 6.86 47.15 31.64
CA SER A 186 5.66 47.86 32.07
C SER A 186 5.85 48.21 33.54
N ASP A 187 6.13 49.48 33.77
CA ASP A 187 6.23 50.07 35.10
C ASP A 187 4.93 49.71 35.83
N THR A 188 5.04 48.91 36.90
CA THR A 188 3.89 48.64 37.75
C THR A 188 3.60 49.95 38.45
N ALA A 189 2.72 50.76 37.86
CA ALA A 189 2.18 51.94 38.51
C ALA A 189 1.55 51.46 39.81
N ALA A 190 2.33 51.54 40.89
CA ALA A 190 1.93 51.18 42.22
C ALA A 190 0.77 52.11 42.55
N VAL A 191 -0.43 51.54 42.52
CA VAL A 191 -1.64 52.18 43.03
C VAL A 191 -1.34 52.56 44.47
N THR A 192 -1.03 53.84 44.65
CA THR A 192 -0.85 54.47 45.94
C THR A 192 -2.25 54.69 46.48
N ARG A 193 -2.48 54.13 47.67
CA ARG A 193 -3.75 54.11 48.41
C ARG A 193 -3.99 55.44 49.11
#